data_AF-A0A7J6DS80-F1
#
_entry.id   AF-A0A7J6DS80-F1
#
_cell.length_a   1.000
_cell.length_b   1.000
_cell.length_c   1.000
_cell.angle_alpha   90.00
_cell.angle_beta   90.00
_cell.angle_gamma   90.00
#
_symmetry.space_group_name_H-M   'P 1'
#
loop_
_entity.id
_entity.type
_entity.pdbx_description
1 polymer ?
#
loop_
_entity_poly.entity_id
_entity_poly.type
_entity_poly.pdbx_seq_one_letter_code
_entity_poly.pdbx_strand_id
1 'polypeptide(L)'
;MEKMDRNGCDLGNNNNNNEEMSLDAVRESLIRQEDTIVFSLIERAKFPMNSPTYQQSKPCVGFCGSLIRFFVSETESLQAKAGRYQNPEEHAFFPDHLPPSLAPPHTFPPVLHPAAASINVNSKIWDIYFKQLLPLFTVPGDDGNYASTASSDLNCLQAISRRIHYGNFVAEVKFRDAPHEYEPAIRAQVCMVFFLILYLVW
;
A
#
# COMPACT_ATOMS: atom_id res chain seq x y z
N MET A 1 49.17 -37.92 -2.65
CA MET A 1 49.84 -37.08 -3.65
C MET A 1 48.87 -36.94 -4.81
N GLU A 2 47.96 -35.97 -4.75
CA GLU A 2 48.10 -34.63 -5.38
C GLU A 2 48.21 -34.75 -6.91
N LYS A 3 47.35 -34.19 -7.77
CA LYS A 3 46.51 -32.99 -7.67
C LYS A 3 45.21 -33.15 -8.48
N MET A 4 44.12 -32.66 -7.89
CA MET A 4 42.93 -32.15 -8.57
C MET A 4 43.11 -30.63 -8.69
N ASP A 5 42.98 -30.10 -9.90
CA ASP A 5 42.67 -28.71 -10.26
C ASP A 5 42.31 -28.75 -11.76
N ARG A 6 41.45 -27.94 -12.36
CA ARG A 6 40.30 -27.10 -12.01
C ARG A 6 39.91 -26.46 -13.37
N ASN A 7 38.69 -25.90 -13.45
CA ASN A 7 38.19 -24.95 -14.46
C ASN A 7 37.49 -25.57 -15.67
N GLY A 8 36.23 -25.24 -15.97
CA GLY A 8 35.32 -24.31 -15.32
C GLY A 8 33.97 -24.42 -16.03
N CYS A 9 32.92 -24.70 -15.27
CA CYS A 9 31.55 -24.49 -15.74
C CYS A 9 31.10 -23.16 -15.16
N ASP A 10 31.05 -22.18 -16.05
CA ASP A 10 30.42 -20.88 -15.90
C ASP A 10 28.95 -21.09 -15.49
N LEU A 11 28.67 -20.94 -14.20
CA LEU A 11 27.31 -20.83 -13.70
C LEU A 11 26.96 -19.34 -13.73
N GLY A 12 26.46 -18.93 -14.90
CA GLY A 12 25.74 -17.67 -15.06
C GLY A 12 24.61 -17.62 -14.05
N ASN A 13 24.75 -16.76 -13.05
CA ASN A 13 23.65 -16.36 -12.20
C ASN A 13 23.81 -14.89 -11.82
N ASN A 14 23.47 -14.01 -12.77
CA ASN A 14 23.39 -12.56 -12.54
C ASN A 14 22.17 -11.91 -13.23
N ASN A 15 21.13 -12.67 -13.59
CA ASN A 15 19.95 -12.14 -14.29
C ASN A 15 18.62 -12.20 -13.50
N ASN A 16 18.55 -12.86 -12.34
CA ASN A 16 17.27 -13.04 -11.64
C ASN A 16 16.75 -11.78 -10.92
N ASN A 17 17.57 -10.72 -10.77
CA ASN A 17 17.15 -9.49 -10.09
C ASN A 17 16.45 -8.47 -11.02
N ASN A 18 16.54 -8.66 -12.34
CA ASN A 18 15.97 -7.73 -13.32
C ASN A 18 14.56 -8.12 -13.79
N GLU A 19 14.14 -9.37 -13.60
CA GLU A 19 12.80 -9.83 -13.99
C GLU A 19 11.71 -9.39 -13.01
N GLU A 20 12.04 -9.30 -11.71
CA GLU A 20 11.11 -8.94 -10.63
C GLU A 20 10.61 -7.48 -10.72
N MET A 21 11.25 -6.67 -11.56
CA MET A 21 11.00 -5.23 -11.67
C MET A 21 10.90 -4.75 -13.13
N SER A 22 10.40 -5.61 -14.00
CA SER A 22 10.09 -5.23 -15.38
C SER A 22 8.83 -4.35 -15.45
N LEU A 23 8.72 -3.52 -16.50
CA LEU A 23 7.48 -2.76 -16.78
C LEU A 23 6.26 -3.68 -16.89
N ASP A 24 6.45 -4.89 -17.41
CA ASP A 24 5.38 -5.88 -17.54
C ASP A 24 4.96 -6.43 -16.17
N ALA A 25 5.90 -6.76 -15.28
CA ALA A 25 5.57 -7.17 -13.91
C ALA A 25 4.83 -6.07 -13.12
N VAL A 26 5.24 -4.80 -13.30
CA VAL A 26 4.54 -3.65 -12.71
C VAL A 26 3.12 -3.53 -13.29
N ARG A 27 2.95 -3.68 -14.60
CA ARG A 27 1.63 -3.62 -15.25
C ARG A 27 0.70 -4.71 -14.71
N GLU A 28 1.16 -5.96 -14.65
CA GLU A 28 0.36 -7.08 -14.12
C GLU A 28 -0.01 -6.86 -12.65
N SER A 29 0.92 -6.33 -11.84
CA SER A 29 0.64 -5.99 -10.44
C SER A 29 -0.43 -4.89 -10.32
N LEU A 30 -0.38 -3.87 -11.18
CA LEU A 30 -1.38 -2.79 -11.19
C LEU A 30 -2.77 -3.30 -11.56
N ILE A 31 -2.88 -4.19 -12.55
CA ILE A 31 -4.16 -4.82 -12.95
C ILE A 31 -4.74 -5.60 -11.77
N ARG A 32 -3.93 -6.45 -11.12
CA ARG A 32 -4.39 -7.23 -9.97
C ARG A 32 -4.83 -6.34 -8.79
N GLN A 33 -4.13 -5.24 -8.55
CA GLN A 33 -4.49 -4.29 -7.50
C GLN A 33 -5.79 -3.55 -7.84
N GLU A 34 -6.04 -3.24 -9.10
CA GLU A 34 -7.32 -2.69 -9.57
C GLU A 34 -8.47 -3.67 -9.30
N ASP A 35 -8.33 -4.93 -9.70
CA ASP A 35 -9.33 -5.97 -9.44
C ASP A 35 -9.61 -6.12 -7.93
N THR A 36 -8.56 -6.05 -7.11
CA THR A 36 -8.67 -6.12 -5.64
C THR A 36 -9.47 -4.95 -5.07
N ILE A 37 -9.27 -3.74 -5.59
CA ILE A 37 -10.04 -2.55 -5.18
C ILE A 37 -11.51 -2.70 -5.58
N VAL A 38 -11.77 -3.08 -6.84
CA VAL A 38 -13.13 -3.28 -7.35
C VAL A 38 -13.86 -4.30 -6.49
N PHE A 39 -13.24 -5.45 -6.24
CA PHE A 39 -13.84 -6.49 -5.41
C PHE A 39 -14.08 -6.01 -3.96
N SER A 40 -13.13 -5.31 -3.36
CA SER A 40 -13.26 -4.78 -1.99
C SER A 40 -14.42 -3.78 -1.88
N LEU A 41 -14.59 -2.90 -2.88
CA LEU A 41 -15.69 -1.94 -2.93
C LEU A 41 -17.04 -2.64 -3.09
N ILE A 42 -17.12 -3.69 -3.92
CA ILE A 42 -18.33 -4.51 -4.07
C ILE A 42 -18.68 -5.19 -2.74
N GLU A 43 -17.70 -5.75 -2.02
CA GLU A 43 -17.94 -6.35 -0.71
C GLU A 43 -18.42 -5.31 0.31
N ARG A 44 -17.83 -4.11 0.33
CA ARG A 44 -18.29 -3.03 1.21
C ARG A 44 -19.70 -2.55 0.87
N ALA A 45 -20.08 -2.53 -0.41
CA ALA A 45 -21.39 -2.10 -0.87
C ALA A 45 -22.55 -3.01 -0.40
N LYS A 46 -22.25 -4.22 0.09
CA LYS A 46 -23.25 -5.13 0.67
C LYS A 46 -23.83 -4.60 1.99
N PHE A 47 -23.12 -3.70 2.67
CA PHE A 47 -23.55 -3.10 3.93
C PHE A 47 -24.03 -1.66 3.70
N PRO A 48 -25.04 -1.18 4.45
CA PRO A 48 -25.44 0.22 4.40
C PRO A 48 -24.34 1.12 5.01
N MET A 49 -24.62 2.43 5.10
CA MET A 49 -23.66 3.40 5.62
C MET A 49 -23.21 3.06 7.05
N ASN A 50 -24.07 2.49 7.90
CA ASN A 50 -23.71 2.07 9.26
C ASN A 50 -22.99 3.20 10.03
N SER A 51 -23.58 4.40 9.99
CA SER A 51 -23.02 5.64 10.55
C SER A 51 -22.43 5.53 11.97
N PRO A 52 -23.00 4.73 12.91
CA PRO A 52 -22.40 4.54 14.24
C PRO A 52 -20.94 4.02 14.20
N THR A 53 -20.53 3.34 13.14
CA THR A 53 -19.16 2.84 12.93
C THR A 53 -18.13 3.98 12.90
N TYR A 54 -18.53 5.15 12.38
CA TYR A 54 -17.65 6.29 12.13
C TYR A 54 -17.81 7.41 13.14
N GLN A 55 -18.91 7.39 13.89
CA GLN A 55 -19.16 8.36 14.95
C GLN A 55 -18.20 8.14 16.12
N GLN A 56 -17.76 9.24 16.71
CA GLN A 56 -16.91 9.20 17.89
C GLN A 56 -17.76 8.67 19.06
N SER A 57 -17.29 7.59 19.70
CA SER A 57 -17.99 7.08 20.87
C SER A 57 -17.92 8.10 22.02
N LYS A 58 -18.88 8.01 22.95
CA LYS A 58 -18.82 8.76 24.21
C LYS A 58 -17.50 8.43 24.92
N PRO A 59 -16.88 9.36 25.66
CA PRO A 59 -15.62 9.11 26.35
C PRO A 59 -15.74 7.89 27.27
N CYS A 60 -14.96 6.85 26.99
CA CYS A 60 -14.86 5.62 27.77
C CYS A 60 -13.45 5.49 28.35
N VAL A 61 -13.32 4.76 29.45
CA VAL A 61 -12.02 4.42 30.03
C VAL A 61 -11.32 3.43 29.10
N GLY A 62 -10.25 3.86 28.42
CA GLY A 62 -9.37 2.99 27.63
C GLY A 62 -9.16 3.44 26.17
N PHE A 63 -10.21 3.82 25.45
CA PHE A 63 -10.11 4.28 24.06
C PHE A 63 -11.06 5.44 23.77
N CYS A 64 -10.52 6.53 23.21
CA CYS A 64 -11.27 7.69 22.73
C CYS A 64 -11.19 7.74 21.20
N GLY A 65 -12.25 7.34 20.50
CA GLY A 65 -12.29 7.38 19.03
C GLY A 65 -13.53 6.69 18.45
N SER A 66 -13.67 6.73 17.13
CA SER A 66 -14.71 5.97 16.41
C SER A 66 -14.35 4.48 16.35
N LEU A 67 -15.37 3.63 16.18
CA LEU A 67 -15.18 2.17 16.07
C LEU A 67 -14.23 1.82 14.92
N ILE A 68 -14.34 2.50 13.78
CA ILE A 68 -13.43 2.30 12.65
C ILE A 68 -11.98 2.59 13.02
N ARG A 69 -11.72 3.65 13.79
CA ARG A 69 -10.35 4.02 14.18
C ARG A 69 -9.75 2.96 15.09
N PHE A 70 -10.54 2.48 16.07
CA PHE A 70 -10.15 1.37 16.93
C PHE A 70 -9.86 0.10 16.14
N PHE A 71 -10.78 -0.29 15.27
CA PHE A 71 -10.69 -1.51 14.48
C PHE A 71 -9.44 -1.52 13.60
N VAL A 72 -9.18 -0.40 12.89
CA VAL A 72 -8.00 -0.26 12.05
C VAL A 72 -6.74 -0.26 12.91
N SER A 73 -6.65 0.53 13.99
CA SER A 73 -5.43 0.58 14.82
C SER A 73 -5.04 -0.76 15.44
N GLU A 74 -6.02 -1.52 15.94
CA GLU A 74 -5.77 -2.85 16.52
C GLU A 74 -5.37 -3.86 15.44
N THR A 75 -6.03 -3.82 14.28
CA THR A 75 -5.71 -4.73 13.18
C THR A 75 -4.33 -4.43 12.59
N GLU A 76 -3.98 -3.14 12.42
CA GLU A 76 -2.65 -2.76 11.98
C GLU A 76 -1.59 -3.15 13.01
N SER A 77 -1.87 -3.03 14.31
CA SER A 77 -0.97 -3.49 15.36
C SER A 77 -0.72 -5.00 15.29
N LEU A 78 -1.75 -5.79 15.01
CA LEU A 78 -1.62 -7.24 14.79
C LEU A 78 -0.79 -7.53 13.53
N GLN A 79 -1.07 -6.85 12.43
CA GLN A 79 -0.36 -7.03 11.15
C GLN A 79 1.10 -6.57 11.24
N ALA A 80 1.41 -5.55 12.04
CA ALA A 80 2.76 -5.08 12.31
C ALA A 80 3.59 -6.15 13.05
N LYS A 81 3.01 -6.80 14.06
CA LYS A 81 3.64 -7.94 14.75
C LYS A 81 3.92 -9.09 13.78
N ALA A 82 3.08 -9.27 12.76
CA ALA A 82 3.28 -10.26 11.71
C ALA A 82 4.25 -9.80 10.59
N GLY A 83 4.85 -8.61 10.70
CA GLY A 83 5.84 -8.11 9.74
C GLY A 83 5.27 -7.46 8.48
N ARG A 84 3.96 -7.18 8.41
CA ARG A 84 3.32 -6.61 7.20
C ARG A 84 4.03 -5.35 6.70
N TYR A 85 4.31 -4.41 7.60
CA TYR A 85 4.91 -3.11 7.26
C TYR A 85 6.43 -3.13 7.09
N GLN A 86 7.05 -4.32 7.08
CA GLN A 86 8.41 -4.49 6.57
C GLN A 86 8.42 -4.53 5.04
N ASN A 87 7.29 -4.88 4.41
CA ASN A 87 7.13 -4.89 2.97
C ASN A 87 7.05 -3.45 2.44
N PRO A 88 7.89 -3.05 1.47
CA PRO A 88 7.88 -1.69 0.90
C PRO A 88 6.57 -1.31 0.17
N GLU A 89 5.72 -2.28 -0.15
CA GLU A 89 4.41 -2.01 -0.76
C GLU A 89 3.34 -1.62 0.26
N GLU A 90 3.54 -1.93 1.55
CA GLU A 90 2.51 -1.83 2.60
C GLU A 90 2.73 -0.60 3.48
N HIS A 91 1.70 0.25 3.60
CA HIS A 91 1.77 1.51 4.34
C HIS A 91 0.68 1.55 5.41
N ALA A 92 1.05 1.78 6.67
CA ALA A 92 0.10 1.87 7.78
C ALA A 92 -0.64 3.22 7.80
N PHE A 93 -1.91 3.20 8.20
CA PHE A 93 -2.72 4.39 8.45
C PHE A 93 -2.38 5.05 9.80
N PHE A 94 -1.98 4.26 10.80
CA PHE A 94 -1.57 4.75 12.13
C PHE A 94 -0.14 4.33 12.49
N PRO A 95 0.89 4.93 11.86
CA PRO A 95 2.29 4.53 12.05
C PRO A 95 2.84 4.83 13.46
N ASP A 96 2.28 5.82 14.16
CA ASP A 96 2.81 6.31 15.45
C ASP A 96 2.75 5.29 16.59
N HIS A 97 1.95 4.22 16.43
CA HIS A 97 1.64 3.26 17.49
C HIS A 97 1.92 1.81 17.10
N LEU A 98 2.70 1.58 16.04
CA LEU A 98 2.96 0.22 15.58
C LEU A 98 3.93 -0.52 16.50
N PRO A 99 3.58 -1.73 16.97
CA PRO A 99 4.49 -2.58 17.71
C PRO A 99 5.62 -3.13 16.81
N PRO A 100 6.76 -3.52 17.40
CA PRO A 100 7.83 -4.17 16.65
C PRO A 100 7.37 -5.52 16.08
N SER A 101 7.92 -5.88 14.91
CA SER A 101 7.65 -7.18 14.28
C SER A 101 8.19 -8.33 15.10
N LEU A 102 7.38 -9.39 15.24
CA LEU A 102 7.75 -10.67 15.83
C LEU A 102 8.09 -11.71 14.75
N ALA A 103 7.85 -11.39 13.48
CA ALA A 103 8.18 -12.24 12.35
C ALA A 103 9.71 -12.31 12.16
N PRO A 104 10.24 -13.43 11.61
CA PRO A 104 11.65 -13.51 11.23
C PRO A 104 12.05 -12.34 10.33
N PRO A 105 13.22 -11.71 10.55
CA PRO A 105 13.68 -10.62 9.70
C PRO A 105 13.74 -11.06 8.24
N HIS A 106 13.07 -10.31 7.37
CA HIS A 106 13.15 -10.48 5.92
C HIS A 106 13.71 -9.21 5.29
N THR A 107 14.73 -9.34 4.45
CA THR A 107 15.29 -8.22 3.70
C THR A 107 14.69 -8.24 2.31
N PHE A 108 13.77 -7.30 2.04
CA PHE A 108 13.25 -7.10 0.71
C PHE A 108 14.33 -6.51 -0.21
N PRO A 109 14.34 -6.85 -1.51
CA PRO A 109 15.25 -6.23 -2.46
C PRO A 109 15.13 -4.69 -2.40
N PRO A 110 16.24 -3.94 -2.40
CA PRO A 110 16.23 -2.48 -2.35
C PRO A 110 15.85 -1.92 -3.73
N VAL A 111 14.58 -2.06 -4.07
CA VAL A 111 14.00 -1.63 -5.34
C VAL A 111 13.85 -0.12 -5.38
N LEU A 112 13.25 0.46 -4.35
CA LEU A 112 12.90 1.87 -4.31
C LEU A 112 14.05 2.73 -3.77
N HIS A 113 14.16 3.95 -4.29
CA HIS A 113 15.02 4.97 -3.69
C HIS A 113 14.66 5.22 -2.21
N PRO A 114 15.64 5.44 -1.29
CA PRO A 114 15.39 5.62 0.14
C PRO A 114 14.36 6.70 0.50
N ALA A 115 14.20 7.72 -0.36
CA ALA A 115 13.18 8.74 -0.20
C ALA A 115 11.75 8.18 -0.14
N ALA A 116 11.48 7.05 -0.81
CA ALA A 116 10.17 6.41 -0.83
C ALA A 116 9.72 5.98 0.59
N ALA A 117 10.64 5.62 1.48
CA ALA A 117 10.32 5.25 2.85
C ALA A 117 9.73 6.41 3.67
N SER A 118 9.91 7.66 3.23
CA SER A 118 9.34 8.85 3.88
C SER A 118 7.99 9.28 3.29
N ILE A 119 7.53 8.63 2.21
CA ILE A 119 6.30 8.99 1.51
C ILE A 119 5.16 8.13 2.05
N ASN A 120 4.26 8.74 2.82
CA ASN A 120 3.00 8.11 3.22
C ASN A 120 1.85 9.12 3.09
N VAL A 121 0.91 8.86 2.18
CA VAL A 121 -0.25 9.72 1.92
C VAL A 121 -1.55 9.14 2.47
N ASN A 122 -1.48 8.16 3.37
CA ASN A 122 -2.66 7.48 3.95
C ASN A 122 -3.63 8.43 4.65
N SER A 123 -3.17 9.54 5.22
CA SER A 123 -4.06 10.55 5.80
C SER A 123 -5.02 11.16 4.77
N LYS A 124 -4.54 11.40 3.54
CA LYS A 124 -5.37 11.88 2.43
C LYS A 124 -6.29 10.79 1.89
N ILE A 125 -5.79 9.56 1.79
CA ILE A 125 -6.57 8.39 1.34
C ILE A 125 -7.74 8.15 2.29
N TRP A 126 -7.49 8.18 3.59
CA TRP A 126 -8.49 8.07 4.64
C TRP A 126 -9.60 9.11 4.46
N ASP A 127 -9.21 10.37 4.29
CA ASP A 127 -10.15 11.47 4.11
C ASP A 127 -10.97 11.34 2.82
N ILE A 128 -10.34 11.01 1.69
CA ILE A 128 -11.04 10.80 0.42
C ILE A 128 -12.00 9.61 0.53
N TYR A 129 -11.57 8.51 1.14
CA TYR A 129 -12.39 7.31 1.30
C TYR A 129 -13.68 7.63 2.07
N PHE A 130 -13.57 8.16 3.29
CA PHE A 130 -14.75 8.37 4.14
C PHE A 130 -15.59 9.59 3.73
N LYS A 131 -14.97 10.68 3.27
CA LYS A 131 -15.69 11.93 2.97
C LYS A 131 -16.26 11.99 1.56
N GLN A 132 -15.64 11.29 0.61
CA GLN A 132 -15.99 11.40 -0.81
C GLN A 132 -16.40 10.07 -1.42
N LEU A 133 -15.63 8.99 -1.24
CA LEU A 133 -15.88 7.74 -1.96
C LEU A 133 -17.03 6.93 -1.34
N LEU A 134 -16.98 6.68 -0.03
CA LEU A 134 -17.94 5.86 0.70
C LEU A 134 -19.41 6.29 0.51
N PRO A 135 -19.75 7.60 0.54
CA PRO A 135 -21.12 8.05 0.31
C PRO A 135 -21.64 7.82 -1.12
N LEU A 136 -20.77 7.57 -2.11
CA LEU A 136 -21.18 7.44 -3.51
C LEU A 136 -21.78 6.06 -3.84
N PHE A 137 -21.43 5.03 -3.07
CA PHE A 137 -21.83 3.65 -3.35
C PHE A 137 -22.54 2.93 -2.20
N THR A 138 -22.62 3.56 -1.02
CA THR A 138 -23.36 3.01 0.13
C THR A 138 -24.75 3.63 0.23
N VAL A 139 -25.74 2.81 0.60
CA VAL A 139 -27.10 3.30 0.87
C VAL A 139 -27.21 3.80 2.31
N PRO A 140 -27.99 4.87 2.58
CA PRO A 140 -28.32 5.26 3.94
C PRO A 140 -29.03 4.11 4.67
N GLY A 141 -28.59 3.81 5.88
CA GLY A 141 -29.19 2.75 6.69
C GLY A 141 -28.27 2.25 7.77
N ASP A 142 -28.83 1.38 8.60
CA ASP A 142 -28.13 0.69 9.67
C ASP A 142 -28.65 -0.75 9.75
N ASP A 143 -27.77 -1.72 9.53
CA ASP A 143 -28.10 -3.15 9.61
C ASP A 143 -27.44 -3.83 10.83
N GLY A 144 -26.74 -3.07 11.67
CA GLY A 144 -26.02 -3.57 12.85
C GLY A 144 -24.73 -4.35 12.55
N ASN A 145 -24.35 -4.57 11.28
CA ASN A 145 -23.15 -5.34 10.91
C ASN A 145 -21.87 -4.49 10.98
N TYR A 146 -21.62 -3.83 12.11
CA TYR A 146 -20.53 -2.86 12.27
C TYR A 146 -19.13 -3.48 12.12
N ALA A 147 -18.92 -4.70 12.64
CA ALA A 147 -17.63 -5.38 12.53
C ALA A 147 -17.32 -5.75 11.08
N SER A 148 -18.29 -6.31 10.35
CA SER A 148 -18.15 -6.65 8.93
C SER A 148 -17.96 -5.40 8.07
N THR A 149 -18.66 -4.31 8.41
CA THR A 149 -18.49 -3.00 7.79
C THR A 149 -17.06 -2.49 7.97
N ALA A 150 -16.58 -2.42 9.21
CA ALA A 150 -15.23 -1.94 9.52
C ALA A 150 -14.13 -2.82 8.89
N SER A 151 -14.33 -4.14 8.85
CA SER A 151 -13.42 -5.05 8.15
C SER A 151 -13.40 -4.79 6.63
N SER A 152 -14.56 -4.55 6.03
CA SER A 152 -14.65 -4.26 4.59
C SER A 152 -14.06 -2.89 4.26
N ASP A 153 -14.26 -1.89 5.13
CA ASP A 153 -13.62 -0.58 5.02
C ASP A 153 -12.09 -0.70 5.09
N LEU A 154 -11.56 -1.48 6.04
CA LEU A 154 -10.13 -1.72 6.15
C LEU A 154 -9.57 -2.38 4.88
N ASN A 155 -10.27 -3.36 4.32
CA ASN A 155 -9.85 -4.00 3.06
C ASN A 155 -9.78 -2.99 1.91
N CYS A 156 -10.80 -2.12 1.78
CA CYS A 156 -10.80 -1.04 0.78
C CYS A 156 -9.62 -0.09 1.00
N LEU A 157 -9.43 0.38 2.24
CA LEU A 157 -8.37 1.31 2.60
C LEU A 157 -6.99 0.74 2.30
N GLN A 158 -6.72 -0.52 2.66
CA GLN A 158 -5.44 -1.18 2.39
C GLN A 158 -5.21 -1.41 0.89
N ALA A 159 -6.25 -1.83 0.15
CA ALA A 159 -6.14 -2.02 -1.30
C ALA A 159 -5.86 -0.69 -2.03
N ILE A 160 -6.58 0.38 -1.67
CA ILE A 160 -6.40 1.72 -2.22
C ILE A 160 -5.02 2.27 -1.84
N SER A 161 -4.62 2.12 -0.57
CA SER A 161 -3.30 2.53 -0.09
C SER A 161 -2.18 1.90 -0.91
N ARG A 162 -2.23 0.57 -1.08
CA ARG A 162 -1.24 -0.16 -1.87
C ARG A 162 -1.19 0.35 -3.31
N ARG A 163 -2.34 0.47 -3.99
CA ARG A 163 -2.42 0.93 -5.39
C ARG A 163 -1.89 2.33 -5.63
N ILE A 164 -2.15 3.25 -4.69
CA ILE A 164 -1.68 4.63 -4.79
C ILE A 164 -0.18 4.69 -4.53
N HIS A 165 0.32 4.04 -3.48
CA HIS A 165 1.75 4.03 -3.17
C HIS A 165 2.56 3.18 -4.16
N TYR A 166 1.93 2.26 -4.89
CA TYR A 166 2.57 1.54 -5.99
C TYR A 166 3.09 2.46 -7.11
N GLY A 167 2.59 3.71 -7.16
CA GLY A 167 3.16 4.76 -7.99
C GLY A 167 4.67 4.97 -7.77
N ASN A 168 5.20 4.65 -6.59
CA ASN A 168 6.64 4.69 -6.32
C ASN A 168 7.42 3.68 -7.20
N PHE A 169 6.89 2.47 -7.36
CA PHE A 169 7.49 1.44 -8.23
C PHE A 169 7.37 1.84 -9.70
N VAL A 170 6.23 2.39 -10.11
CA VAL A 170 6.04 2.91 -11.47
C VAL A 170 7.04 4.02 -11.78
N ALA A 171 7.24 4.96 -10.85
CA ALA A 171 8.20 6.05 -10.99
C ALA A 171 9.64 5.55 -11.06
N GLU A 172 10.01 4.59 -10.22
CA GLU A 172 11.34 3.97 -10.20
C GLU A 172 11.66 3.28 -11.53
N VAL A 173 10.75 2.44 -12.04
CA VAL A 173 10.96 1.71 -13.30
C VAL A 173 11.05 2.69 -14.48
N LYS A 174 10.19 3.71 -14.53
CA LYS A 174 10.25 4.75 -15.57
C LYS A 174 11.53 5.58 -15.53
N PHE A 175 11.97 5.94 -14.31
CA PHE A 175 13.21 6.69 -14.15
C PHE A 175 14.41 5.85 -14.58
N ARG A 176 14.43 4.55 -14.29
CA ARG A 176 15.50 3.63 -14.73
C ARG A 176 15.56 3.47 -16.25
N ASP A 177 14.40 3.43 -16.91
CA ASP A 177 14.30 3.30 -18.36
C ASP A 177 14.80 4.55 -19.10
N ALA A 178 14.40 5.74 -18.64
CA ALA A 178 14.76 7.02 -19.29
C ALA A 178 15.15 8.13 -18.30
N PRO A 179 16.30 8.04 -17.58
CA PRO A 179 16.65 9.01 -16.53
C PRO A 179 16.75 10.45 -17.03
N HIS A 180 17.30 10.61 -18.25
CA HIS A 180 17.55 11.90 -18.88
C HIS A 180 16.29 12.72 -19.17
N GLU A 181 15.12 12.08 -19.29
CA GLU A 181 13.83 12.77 -19.46
C GLU A 181 13.36 13.45 -18.17
N TYR A 182 13.69 12.86 -17.01
CA TYR A 182 13.20 13.33 -15.71
C TYR A 182 14.20 14.20 -14.95
N GLU A 183 15.51 13.97 -15.15
CA GLU A 183 16.58 14.68 -14.43
C GLU A 183 16.46 16.22 -14.46
N PRO A 184 16.20 16.88 -15.61
CA PRO A 184 16.07 18.33 -15.65
C PRO A 184 14.92 18.84 -14.79
N ALA A 185 13.76 18.17 -14.85
CA ALA A 185 12.58 18.55 -14.07
C ALA A 185 12.77 18.30 -12.57
N ILE A 186 13.42 17.18 -12.19
CA ILE A 186 13.76 16.84 -10.80
C ILE A 186 14.71 17.90 -10.23
N ARG A 187 15.78 18.25 -10.96
CA ARG A 187 16.75 19.28 -10.52
C ARG A 187 16.13 20.66 -10.39
N ALA A 188 15.19 20.98 -11.28
CA ALA A 188 14.45 22.23 -11.24
C ALA A 188 13.32 22.24 -10.19
N GLN A 189 13.09 21.13 -9.47
CA GLN A 189 11.97 20.95 -8.53
C GLN A 189 10.61 21.29 -9.14
N VAL A 190 10.49 21.19 -10.47
CA VAL A 190 9.20 21.34 -11.15
C VAL A 190 8.37 20.14 -10.73
N CYS A 191 7.15 20.40 -10.25
CA CYS A 191 6.27 19.38 -9.67
C CYS A 191 5.72 18.43 -10.75
N MET A 192 6.60 17.74 -11.47
CA MET A 192 6.28 16.74 -12.50
C MET A 192 5.86 15.40 -11.89
N VAL A 193 6.11 15.22 -10.59
CA VAL A 193 5.57 14.10 -9.78
C VAL A 193 4.03 14.12 -9.80
N PHE A 194 3.42 15.30 -9.93
CA PHE A 194 1.96 15.42 -10.05
C PHE A 194 1.42 14.98 -11.42
N PHE A 195 2.21 15.12 -12.49
CA PHE A 195 1.79 14.73 -13.84
C PHE A 195 1.97 13.22 -14.10
N LEU A 196 3.00 12.57 -13.53
CA LEU A 196 3.17 11.12 -13.70
C LEU A 196 2.12 10.30 -12.94
N ILE A 197 1.61 10.78 -11.81
CA ILE A 197 0.60 10.07 -11.02
C ILE A 197 -0.81 10.23 -11.64
N LEU A 198 -1.06 11.32 -12.37
CA LEU A 198 -2.37 11.61 -12.98
C LEU A 198 -2.53 11.15 -14.44
N TYR A 199 -1.44 11.00 -15.22
CA TYR A 199 -1.53 10.63 -16.64
C TYR A 199 -1.23 9.16 -16.96
N LEU A 200 -1.06 8.30 -15.95
CA LEU A 200 -0.91 6.84 -16.14
C LEU A 200 -2.08 6.04 -15.58
N VAL A 201 -3.28 6.62 -15.72
CA VAL A 201 -4.49 5.83 -15.90
C VAL A 201 -4.74 5.77 -17.40
N TRP A 202 -3.95 4.94 -18.08
CA TRP A 202 -4.24 4.16 -19.29
C TRP A 202 -3.01 3.30 -19.63
#